data_AF-A0A3M1MD43-F1
#
_entry.id   AF-A0A3M1MD43-F1
#
_cell.length_a   1.000
_cell.length_b   1.000
_cell.length_c   1.000
_cell.angle_alpha   90.00
_cell.angle_beta   90.00
_cell.angle_gamma   90.00
#
_symmetry.space_group_name_H-M   'P 1'
#
loop_
_entity.id
_entity.type
_entity.pdbx_description
1 polymer ?
#
loop_
_entity_poly.entity_id
_entity_poly.type
_entity_poly.pdbx_seq_one_letter_code
_entity_poly.pdbx_strand_id
1 'polypeptide(L)'
;METVYRDYAPRGVRFYYVYKALAHPGTNGYVTPYNLQERLQHIAEAKRTLGTQIPWLCDSMDNALKHALGDRPNSEFVVDPRGRIVVARAWSDPAELRKDLERLVGPVDRPTRVADLHMPQPPAAERPPRGIVPPLELPGRSVPLRVQPGQDSEQPYYVKLRAELVQDQQLYLGFYLDPLYLVHWNNEAPALQYEIVSPAGVRVSPDHGTGPSVEAKADVDPREFLHRLEGRATEPLRVTLRYFACDDAATFCKPMTQTFEVFLQTDPDGGQRRVPRRSASGGRGVPSGGPQSARRPSGLSREADRAAQMLQRFPLFQVLDRDKDGLISSEELDGAPAAIRRLDRNRNGRVEPSELRPRPLR
;
A
#
# COMPACT_ATOMS: atom_id res chain seq x y z
N MET A 1 -5.30 -17.25 -6.02
CA MET A 1 -6.50 -17.17 -5.17
C MET A 1 -7.73 -17.75 -5.87
N GLU A 2 -8.14 -17.23 -7.04
CA GLU A 2 -9.34 -17.71 -7.76
C GLU A 2 -9.38 -19.23 -8.02
N THR A 3 -8.25 -19.85 -8.33
CA THR A 3 -8.17 -21.32 -8.48
C THR A 3 -8.54 -22.06 -7.19
N VAL A 4 -8.09 -21.55 -6.04
CA VAL A 4 -8.39 -22.12 -4.71
C VAL A 4 -9.85 -21.89 -4.37
N TYR A 5 -10.38 -20.71 -4.68
CA TYR A 5 -11.79 -20.39 -4.53
C TYR A 5 -12.69 -21.37 -5.31
N ARG A 6 -12.40 -21.63 -6.59
CA ARG A 6 -13.18 -22.59 -7.39
C ARG A 6 -13.22 -24.00 -6.82
N ASP A 7 -12.12 -24.43 -6.22
CA ASP A 7 -12.00 -25.78 -5.69
C ASP A 7 -12.67 -25.97 -4.33
N TYR A 8 -12.62 -24.93 -3.48
CA TYR A 8 -13.05 -25.05 -2.07
C TYR A 8 -14.35 -24.33 -1.74
N ALA A 9 -14.80 -23.36 -2.55
CA ALA A 9 -16.10 -22.72 -2.33
C ALA A 9 -17.28 -23.70 -2.43
N PRO A 10 -17.35 -24.63 -3.42
CA PRO A 10 -18.39 -25.66 -3.48
C PRO A 10 -18.34 -26.64 -2.29
N ARG A 11 -17.21 -26.69 -1.57
CA ARG A 11 -16.99 -27.54 -0.40
C ARG A 11 -17.28 -26.83 0.92
N GLY A 12 -17.93 -25.66 0.88
CA GLY A 12 -18.39 -24.93 2.05
C GLY A 12 -17.41 -23.89 2.60
N VAL A 13 -16.25 -23.67 1.96
CA VAL A 13 -15.31 -22.62 2.38
C VAL A 13 -15.75 -21.27 1.81
N ARG A 14 -15.88 -20.26 2.68
CA ARG A 14 -16.21 -18.88 2.25
C ARG A 14 -14.94 -18.06 2.11
N PHE A 15 -14.84 -17.33 1.00
CA PHE A 15 -13.71 -16.47 0.68
C PHE A 15 -14.15 -15.02 0.63
N TYR A 16 -13.28 -14.13 1.12
CA TYR A 16 -13.48 -12.69 1.08
C TYR A 16 -12.14 -12.01 0.82
N TYR A 17 -12.11 -11.06 -0.10
CA TYR A 17 -11.07 -10.03 -0.10
C TYR A 17 -11.52 -8.88 0.80
N VAL A 18 -10.58 -8.29 1.55
CA VAL A 18 -10.84 -7.10 2.36
C VAL A 18 -10.03 -5.96 1.77
N TYR A 19 -10.70 -4.95 1.22
CA TYR A 19 -10.08 -3.73 0.73
C TYR A 19 -9.81 -2.78 1.90
N LYS A 20 -8.54 -2.44 2.11
CA LYS A 20 -8.05 -1.62 3.23
C LYS A 20 -7.35 -0.36 2.69
N ALA A 21 -6.75 0.43 3.57
CA ALA A 21 -5.85 1.52 3.16
C ALA A 21 -4.78 1.04 2.16
N LEU A 22 -4.44 1.92 1.22
CA LEU A 22 -3.48 1.63 0.15
C LEU A 22 -2.07 1.48 0.71
N ALA A 23 -1.42 0.34 0.44
CA ALA A 23 -0.03 0.13 0.83
C ALA A 23 0.94 1.04 0.05
N HIS A 24 0.65 1.26 -1.23
CA HIS A 24 1.48 2.05 -2.14
C HIS A 24 0.69 3.07 -2.96
N PRO A 25 0.20 4.17 -2.34
CA PRO A 25 -0.44 5.25 -3.07
C PRO A 25 0.46 5.83 -4.17
N GLY A 26 -0.17 6.26 -5.26
CA GLY A 26 0.46 6.69 -6.51
C GLY A 26 0.68 5.55 -7.51
N THR A 27 0.65 4.28 -7.08
CA THR A 27 0.74 3.14 -8.00
C THR A 27 -0.50 3.11 -8.90
N ASN A 28 -0.29 3.09 -10.22
CA ASN A 28 -1.35 3.19 -11.23
C ASN A 28 -2.20 4.49 -11.16
N GLY A 29 -1.77 5.49 -10.40
CA GLY A 29 -2.47 6.77 -10.19
C GLY A 29 -3.40 6.80 -8.97
N TYR A 30 -3.70 5.65 -8.35
CA TYR A 30 -4.58 5.62 -7.18
C TYR A 30 -3.87 6.14 -5.93
N VAL A 31 -4.47 7.12 -5.27
CA VAL A 31 -4.08 7.54 -3.93
C VAL A 31 -5.24 7.37 -2.95
N THR A 32 -5.02 7.71 -1.68
CA THR A 32 -5.99 7.43 -0.61
C THR A 32 -7.36 8.04 -0.92
N PRO A 33 -8.45 7.24 -0.87
CA PRO A 33 -9.80 7.76 -1.06
C PRO A 33 -10.17 8.68 0.11
N TYR A 34 -10.96 9.72 -0.13
CA TYR A 34 -11.37 10.67 0.90
C TYR A 34 -12.66 10.27 1.62
N ASN A 35 -13.47 9.41 1.01
CA ASN A 35 -14.72 8.95 1.59
C ASN A 35 -14.98 7.48 1.25
N LEU A 36 -16.01 6.92 1.88
CA LEU A 36 -16.39 5.52 1.70
C LEU A 36 -16.84 5.22 0.28
N GLN A 37 -17.52 6.16 -0.40
CA GLN A 37 -17.98 5.98 -1.77
C GLN A 37 -16.80 5.76 -2.74
N GLU A 38 -15.75 6.58 -2.65
CA GLU A 38 -14.54 6.43 -3.45
C GLU A 38 -13.82 5.11 -3.15
N ARG A 39 -13.75 4.72 -1.88
CA ARG A 39 -13.18 3.42 -1.50
C ARG A 39 -13.96 2.25 -2.10
N LEU A 40 -15.30 2.33 -2.12
CA LEU A 40 -16.16 1.35 -2.78
C LEU A 40 -16.00 1.37 -4.31
N GLN A 41 -15.74 2.54 -4.91
CA GLN A 41 -15.42 2.66 -6.34
C GLN A 41 -14.07 2.01 -6.68
N HIS A 42 -13.05 2.14 -5.82
CA HIS A 42 -11.81 1.37 -5.98
C HIS A 42 -12.07 -0.14 -6.01
N ILE A 43 -12.97 -0.64 -5.14
CA ILE A 43 -13.37 -2.06 -5.14
C ILE A 43 -14.08 -2.42 -6.44
N ALA A 44 -14.99 -1.57 -6.93
CA ALA A 44 -15.70 -1.81 -8.19
C ALA A 44 -14.73 -1.90 -9.37
N GLU A 45 -13.74 -1.01 -9.42
CA GLU A 45 -12.70 -1.00 -10.45
C GLU A 45 -11.75 -2.21 -10.32
N ALA A 46 -11.38 -2.59 -9.09
CA ALA A 46 -10.62 -3.82 -8.86
C ALA A 46 -11.39 -5.07 -9.32
N LYS A 47 -12.70 -5.14 -9.07
CA LYS A 47 -13.55 -6.24 -9.57
C LYS A 47 -13.59 -6.26 -11.10
N ARG A 48 -13.80 -5.11 -11.73
CA ARG A 48 -13.85 -4.98 -13.19
C ARG A 48 -12.54 -5.40 -13.85
N THR A 49 -11.40 -4.96 -13.29
CA THR A 49 -10.06 -5.21 -13.83
C THR A 49 -9.56 -6.62 -13.58
N LEU A 50 -9.84 -7.19 -12.41
CA LEU A 50 -9.36 -8.52 -12.04
C LEU A 50 -10.30 -9.65 -12.49
N GLY A 51 -11.56 -9.36 -12.82
CA GLY A 51 -12.57 -10.36 -13.19
C GLY A 51 -12.91 -11.35 -12.06
N THR A 52 -12.58 -10.99 -10.83
CA THR A 52 -12.69 -11.81 -9.62
C THR A 52 -14.13 -12.17 -9.30
N GLN A 53 -14.35 -13.43 -8.90
CA GLN A 53 -15.66 -13.91 -8.40
C GLN A 53 -15.72 -13.90 -6.87
N ILE A 54 -14.56 -13.85 -6.21
CA ILE A 54 -14.49 -13.75 -4.75
C ILE A 54 -15.16 -12.44 -4.28
N PRO A 55 -16.08 -12.49 -3.30
CA PRO A 55 -16.67 -11.30 -2.70
C PRO A 55 -15.62 -10.36 -2.08
N TRP A 56 -15.87 -9.05 -2.18
CA TRP A 56 -15.03 -8.02 -1.56
C TRP A 56 -15.79 -7.35 -0.42
N LEU A 57 -15.12 -7.21 0.70
CA LEU A 57 -15.51 -6.41 1.84
C LEU A 57 -14.71 -5.11 1.83
N CYS A 58 -15.33 -4.02 2.25
CA CYS A 58 -14.68 -2.73 2.43
C CYS A 58 -14.38 -2.54 3.91
N ASP A 59 -13.12 -2.27 4.26
CA ASP A 59 -12.79 -1.79 5.60
C ASP A 59 -13.34 -0.37 5.80
N SER A 60 -13.63 -0.02 7.05
CA SER A 60 -14.10 1.31 7.42
C SER A 60 -13.02 2.37 7.19
N MET A 61 -13.41 3.65 7.07
CA MET A 61 -12.46 4.72 6.75
C MET A 61 -11.38 4.94 7.81
N ASP A 62 -11.64 4.54 9.05
CA ASP A 62 -10.70 4.50 10.18
C ASP A 62 -9.83 3.22 10.21
N ASN A 63 -9.96 2.35 9.20
CA ASN A 63 -9.17 1.13 9.00
C ASN A 63 -9.19 0.17 10.21
N ALA A 64 -10.32 0.11 10.92
CA ALA A 64 -10.46 -0.66 12.15
C ALA A 64 -10.09 -2.14 11.98
N LEU A 65 -10.50 -2.79 10.87
CA LEU A 65 -10.18 -4.19 10.62
C LEU A 65 -8.69 -4.37 10.27
N LYS A 66 -8.10 -3.47 9.49
CA LYS A 66 -6.66 -3.44 9.23
C LYS A 66 -5.86 -3.44 10.53
N HIS A 67 -6.20 -2.55 11.46
CA HIS A 67 -5.51 -2.42 12.75
C HIS A 67 -5.70 -3.67 13.62
N ALA A 68 -6.93 -4.19 13.71
CA ALA A 68 -7.23 -5.40 14.46
C ALA A 68 -6.47 -6.64 13.96
N LEU A 69 -6.17 -6.69 12.65
CA LEU A 69 -5.46 -7.80 11.99
C LEU A 69 -3.95 -7.55 11.81
N GLY A 70 -3.40 -6.55 12.51
CA GLY A 70 -1.96 -6.32 12.63
C GLY A 70 -1.31 -5.54 11.49
N ASP A 71 -2.05 -4.65 10.82
CA ASP A 71 -1.55 -3.63 9.90
C ASP A 71 -0.76 -4.12 8.67
N ARG A 72 -0.87 -5.41 8.36
CA ARG A 72 -0.17 -6.00 7.23
C ARG A 72 -0.87 -5.65 5.90
N PRO A 73 -0.13 -5.32 4.83
CA PRO A 73 -0.72 -4.84 3.59
C PRO A 73 -1.51 -5.92 2.84
N ASN A 74 -1.02 -7.16 2.81
CA ASN A 74 -1.58 -8.27 2.01
C ASN A 74 -1.71 -9.57 2.84
N SER A 75 -2.08 -9.47 4.11
CA SER A 75 -2.22 -10.63 5.00
C SER A 75 -3.38 -11.56 4.58
N GLU A 76 -3.28 -12.82 4.99
CA GLU A 76 -4.28 -13.85 4.76
C GLU A 76 -4.61 -14.57 6.08
N PHE A 77 -5.89 -14.87 6.29
CA PHE A 77 -6.36 -15.57 7.48
C PHE A 77 -7.35 -16.67 7.08
N VAL A 78 -7.26 -17.82 7.76
CA VAL A 78 -8.28 -18.87 7.70
C VAL A 78 -8.94 -18.95 9.07
N VAL A 79 -10.27 -18.83 9.08
CA VAL A 79 -11.08 -18.83 10.29
C VAL A 79 -11.96 -20.09 10.29
N ASP A 80 -11.93 -20.85 11.38
CA ASP A 80 -12.75 -22.05 11.54
C ASP A 80 -14.23 -21.69 11.83
N PRO A 81 -15.17 -22.66 11.76
CA PRO A 81 -16.59 -22.40 12.04
C PRO A 81 -16.89 -21.91 13.46
N ARG A 82 -15.94 -22.00 14.40
CA ARG A 82 -16.06 -21.48 15.76
C ARG A 82 -15.52 -20.06 15.90
N GLY A 83 -15.08 -19.44 14.79
CA GLY A 83 -14.52 -18.09 14.77
C GLY A 83 -13.05 -18.00 15.16
N ARG A 84 -12.33 -19.13 15.24
CA ARG A 84 -10.90 -19.14 15.60
C ARG A 84 -10.04 -19.02 14.36
N ILE A 85 -9.02 -18.15 14.41
CA ILE A 85 -7.99 -18.08 13.38
C ILE A 85 -7.12 -19.33 13.50
N VAL A 86 -7.21 -20.22 12.51
CA VAL A 86 -6.42 -21.47 12.45
C VAL A 86 -5.20 -21.35 11.54
N VAL A 87 -5.18 -20.32 10.69
CA VAL A 87 -4.01 -19.93 9.90
C VAL A 87 -3.96 -18.41 9.81
N ALA A 88 -2.78 -17.84 10.01
CA ALA A 88 -2.50 -16.42 9.81
C ALA A 88 -1.19 -16.26 9.03
N ARG A 89 -1.23 -15.52 7.92
CA ARG A 89 -0.07 -15.24 7.08
C ARG A 89 0.18 -13.75 6.97
N ALA A 90 1.46 -13.39 6.97
CA ALA A 90 1.85 -12.01 6.73
C ALA A 90 1.61 -11.57 5.27
N TRP A 91 1.66 -12.51 4.35
CA TRP A 91 1.44 -12.30 2.93
C TRP A 91 0.62 -13.48 2.37
N SER A 92 -0.41 -13.19 1.57
CA SER A 92 -1.24 -14.22 0.94
C SER A 92 -0.43 -15.06 -0.03
N ASP A 93 -0.57 -16.38 0.08
CA ASP A 93 0.07 -17.36 -0.78
C ASP A 93 -0.97 -18.44 -1.15
N PRO A 94 -1.49 -18.43 -2.39
CA PRO A 94 -2.50 -19.38 -2.82
C PRO A 94 -2.05 -20.85 -2.80
N ALA A 95 -0.76 -21.12 -2.94
CA ALA A 95 -0.24 -22.49 -2.92
C ALA A 95 -0.23 -23.03 -1.49
N GLU A 96 0.21 -22.23 -0.52
CA GLU A 96 0.16 -22.58 0.90
C GLU A 96 -1.28 -22.64 1.41
N LEU A 97 -2.14 -21.70 1.01
CA LEU A 97 -3.57 -21.74 1.33
C LEU A 97 -4.21 -23.05 0.86
N ARG A 98 -3.86 -23.52 -0.34
CA ARG A 98 -4.37 -24.81 -0.84
C ARG A 98 -3.95 -25.95 0.07
N LYS A 99 -2.68 -26.05 0.46
CA LYS A 99 -2.20 -27.09 1.38
C LYS A 99 -2.94 -27.07 2.72
N ASP A 100 -3.23 -25.88 3.24
CA ASP A 100 -4.02 -25.77 4.47
C ASP A 100 -5.45 -26.27 4.29
N LEU A 101 -6.11 -25.88 3.20
CA LEU A 101 -7.47 -26.32 2.92
C LEU A 101 -7.53 -27.83 2.59
N GLU A 102 -6.48 -28.40 2.00
CA GLU A 102 -6.33 -29.86 1.85
C GLU A 102 -6.31 -30.56 3.22
N ARG A 103 -5.54 -30.02 4.18
CA ARG A 103 -5.48 -30.55 5.55
C ARG A 103 -6.78 -30.34 6.34
N LEU A 104 -7.43 -29.18 6.18
CA LEU A 104 -8.58 -28.77 6.98
C LEU A 104 -9.92 -29.29 6.43
N VAL A 105 -10.06 -29.37 5.11
CA VAL A 105 -11.31 -29.70 4.40
C VAL A 105 -11.18 -31.01 3.62
N GLY A 106 -9.96 -31.40 3.25
CA GLY A 106 -9.65 -32.62 2.47
C GLY A 106 -9.08 -32.29 1.09
N PRO A 107 -8.46 -33.27 0.41
CA PRO A 107 -7.89 -33.08 -0.92
C PRO A 107 -8.94 -32.78 -1.99
N VAL A 108 -8.50 -32.24 -3.13
CA VAL A 108 -9.32 -32.02 -4.33
C VAL A 108 -8.71 -32.85 -5.47
N ASP A 109 -9.48 -33.76 -6.07
CA ASP A 109 -8.96 -34.72 -7.04
C ASP A 109 -8.37 -34.07 -8.30
N ARG A 110 -9.01 -32.99 -8.78
CA ARG A 110 -8.59 -32.24 -9.97
C ARG A 110 -8.51 -30.75 -9.66
N PRO A 111 -7.42 -30.29 -9.02
CA PRO A 111 -7.27 -28.88 -8.67
C PRO A 111 -7.35 -27.98 -9.90
N THR A 112 -8.17 -26.92 -9.81
CA THR A 112 -8.31 -25.92 -10.86
C THR A 112 -6.96 -25.25 -11.15
N ARG A 113 -6.58 -25.15 -12.42
CA ARG A 113 -5.39 -24.43 -12.89
C ARG A 113 -5.78 -23.04 -13.37
N VAL A 114 -4.80 -22.14 -13.47
CA VAL A 114 -5.02 -20.76 -13.95
C VAL A 114 -5.65 -20.75 -15.35
N ALA A 115 -5.22 -21.64 -16.24
CA ALA A 115 -5.77 -21.76 -17.60
C ALA A 115 -7.26 -22.12 -17.61
N ASP A 116 -7.76 -22.81 -16.57
CA ASP A 116 -9.14 -23.24 -16.47
C ASP A 116 -10.06 -22.08 -16.01
N LEU A 117 -9.49 -20.95 -15.55
CA LEU A 117 -10.25 -19.82 -15.05
C LEU A 117 -11.01 -19.05 -16.13
N HIS A 118 -10.50 -18.98 -17.36
CA HIS A 118 -11.12 -18.21 -18.45
C HIS A 118 -11.54 -16.79 -18.01
N MET A 119 -10.67 -16.12 -17.25
CA MET A 119 -10.99 -14.82 -16.66
C MET A 119 -11.19 -13.76 -17.76
N PRO A 120 -12.21 -12.90 -17.65
CA PRO A 120 -12.40 -11.83 -18.62
C PRO A 120 -11.22 -10.87 -18.56
N GLN A 121 -10.67 -10.52 -19.73
CA GLN A 121 -9.75 -9.40 -19.87
C GLN A 121 -10.56 -8.20 -20.34
N PRO A 122 -10.78 -7.19 -19.49
CA PRO A 122 -11.43 -5.99 -19.98
C PRO A 122 -10.56 -5.35 -21.07
N PRO A 123 -11.18 -4.74 -22.09
CA PRO A 123 -10.43 -4.02 -23.11
C PRO A 123 -9.57 -2.95 -22.43
N ALA A 124 -8.37 -2.73 -22.97
CA ALA A 124 -7.54 -1.62 -22.55
C ALA A 124 -8.33 -0.33 -22.83
N ALA A 125 -8.58 0.46 -21.78
CA ALA A 125 -9.13 1.80 -21.98
C ALA A 125 -8.06 2.64 -22.70
N GLU A 126 -8.45 3.34 -23.77
CA GLU A 126 -7.65 4.43 -24.29
C GLU A 126 -7.48 5.45 -23.17
N ARG A 127 -6.23 5.74 -22.82
CA ARG A 127 -5.90 6.66 -21.74
C ARG A 127 -4.87 7.64 -22.27
N PRO A 128 -4.93 8.91 -21.82
CA PRO A 128 -3.85 9.85 -22.08
C PRO A 128 -2.50 9.28 -21.62
N PRO A 129 -1.41 9.70 -22.27
CA PRO A 129 -0.08 9.15 -22.02
C PRO A 129 0.37 9.36 -20.57
N ARG A 130 1.30 8.49 -20.15
CA ARG A 130 1.97 8.50 -18.83
C ARG A 130 3.48 8.42 -19.02
N GLY A 131 4.23 8.93 -18.04
CA GLY A 131 5.68 8.94 -18.02
C GLY A 131 6.30 10.07 -18.84
N ILE A 132 5.53 11.11 -19.16
CA ILE A 132 6.01 12.34 -19.82
C ILE A 132 6.64 13.26 -18.77
N VAL A 133 5.94 13.52 -17.67
CA VAL A 133 6.51 14.30 -16.55
C VAL A 133 7.23 13.33 -15.61
N PRO A 134 8.56 13.46 -15.45
CA PRO A 134 9.31 12.55 -14.60
C PRO A 134 8.93 12.75 -13.13
N PRO A 135 8.84 11.67 -12.35
CA PRO A 135 8.51 11.79 -10.94
C PRO A 135 9.61 12.51 -10.17
N LEU A 136 9.21 13.27 -9.15
CA LEU A 136 10.16 14.00 -8.32
C LEU A 136 10.95 13.04 -7.42
N GLU A 137 12.29 13.08 -7.54
CA GLU A 137 13.20 12.34 -6.66
C GLU A 137 13.30 13.03 -5.29
N LEU A 138 12.90 12.34 -4.22
CA LEU A 138 12.98 12.87 -2.87
C LEU A 138 14.41 12.76 -2.30
N PRO A 139 14.94 13.80 -1.64
CA PRO A 139 16.31 13.82 -1.13
C PRO A 139 16.54 12.92 0.09
N GLY A 140 15.51 12.24 0.60
CA GLY A 140 15.65 11.36 1.74
C GLY A 140 14.38 10.60 2.09
N ARG A 141 14.35 10.06 3.30
CA ARG A 141 13.17 9.39 3.83
C ARG A 141 12.03 10.38 3.98
N SER A 142 10.85 9.91 3.63
CA SER A 142 9.62 10.66 3.73
C SER A 142 8.59 9.89 4.54
N VAL A 143 7.72 10.62 5.22
CA VAL A 143 6.58 10.06 5.95
C VAL A 143 5.30 10.73 5.47
N PRO A 144 4.22 9.96 5.21
CA PRO A 144 2.96 10.53 4.77
C PRO A 144 2.36 11.40 5.87
N LEU A 145 1.78 12.52 5.47
CA LEU A 145 1.05 13.44 6.34
C LEU A 145 -0.45 13.25 6.15
N ARG A 146 -1.22 13.53 7.21
CA ARG A 146 -2.69 13.48 7.13
C ARG A 146 -3.19 14.63 6.25
N VAL A 147 -3.99 14.29 5.25
CA VAL A 147 -4.65 15.24 4.34
C VAL A 147 -6.16 15.07 4.43
N GLN A 148 -6.89 16.18 4.50
CA GLN A 148 -8.35 16.21 4.40
C GLN A 148 -8.77 17.14 3.26
N PRO A 149 -9.72 16.74 2.41
CA PRO A 149 -10.30 17.66 1.44
C PRO A 149 -11.16 18.72 2.16
N GLY A 150 -11.16 19.93 1.62
CA GLY A 150 -12.09 20.97 2.03
C GLY A 150 -13.55 20.63 1.71
N GLN A 151 -14.47 21.38 2.31
CA GLN A 151 -15.92 21.26 2.07
C GLN A 151 -16.44 22.33 1.10
N ASP A 152 -15.54 22.88 0.28
CA ASP A 152 -15.76 24.02 -0.61
C ASP A 152 -16.23 23.64 -2.02
N SER A 153 -16.47 22.35 -2.29
CA SER A 153 -16.79 21.84 -3.62
C SER A 153 -17.90 20.80 -3.56
N GLU A 154 -18.97 21.02 -4.34
CA GLU A 154 -20.00 20.01 -4.63
C GLU A 154 -19.54 19.00 -5.69
N GLN A 155 -18.52 19.37 -6.47
CA GLN A 155 -17.88 18.49 -7.44
C GLN A 155 -16.92 17.51 -6.74
N PRO A 156 -16.70 16.31 -7.30
CA PRO A 156 -15.70 15.41 -6.77
C PRO A 156 -14.30 16.02 -6.85
N TYR A 157 -13.41 15.52 -6.00
CA TYR A 157 -11.99 15.83 -6.05
C TYR A 157 -11.34 14.99 -7.15
N TYR A 158 -11.38 15.51 -8.39
CA TYR A 158 -10.72 14.92 -9.55
C TYR A 158 -9.21 14.80 -9.35
N VAL A 159 -8.64 15.72 -8.57
CA VAL A 159 -7.25 15.70 -8.13
C VAL A 159 -7.19 15.38 -6.64
N LYS A 160 -6.30 14.47 -6.30
CA LYS A 160 -6.00 14.07 -4.93
C LYS A 160 -4.64 14.60 -4.52
N LEU A 161 -4.60 15.24 -3.37
CA LEU A 161 -3.37 15.69 -2.74
C LEU A 161 -2.77 14.59 -1.86
N ARG A 162 -1.51 14.27 -2.12
CA ARG A 162 -0.64 13.52 -1.20
C ARG A 162 0.42 14.47 -0.66
N ALA A 163 0.49 14.58 0.66
CA ALA A 163 1.52 15.34 1.34
C ALA A 163 2.47 14.41 2.11
N GLU A 164 3.76 14.71 2.11
CA GLU A 164 4.76 13.98 2.89
C GLU A 164 5.76 14.94 3.52
N LEU A 165 6.19 14.62 4.74
CA LEU A 165 7.32 15.28 5.39
C LEU A 165 8.60 14.54 5.02
N VAL A 166 9.56 15.25 4.45
CA VAL A 166 10.85 14.70 3.99
C VAL A 166 11.97 15.23 4.88
N GLN A 167 12.71 14.33 5.52
CA GLN A 167 13.83 14.67 6.43
C GLN A 167 13.50 15.75 7.49
N ASP A 168 12.24 15.81 7.94
CA ASP A 168 11.72 16.77 8.94
C ASP A 168 11.86 18.26 8.58
N GLN A 169 12.22 18.59 7.34
CA GLN A 169 12.57 19.95 6.92
C GLN A 169 11.97 20.35 5.58
N GLN A 170 11.34 19.42 4.88
CA GLN A 170 10.76 19.68 3.57
C GLN A 170 9.35 19.10 3.49
N LEU A 171 8.48 19.84 2.84
CA LEU A 171 7.12 19.43 2.54
C LEU A 171 7.04 19.04 1.07
N TYR A 172 6.79 17.76 0.82
CA TYR A 172 6.44 17.27 -0.50
C TYR A 172 4.93 17.37 -0.70
N LEU A 173 4.50 17.91 -1.84
CA LEU A 173 3.11 17.94 -2.29
C LEU A 173 3.02 17.29 -3.67
N GLY A 174 2.21 16.23 -3.80
CA GLY A 174 1.91 15.58 -5.07
C GLY A 174 0.43 15.64 -5.39
N PHE A 175 0.10 16.17 -6.56
CA PHE A 175 -1.26 16.28 -7.09
C PHE A 175 -1.47 15.17 -8.13
N TYR A 176 -2.34 14.22 -7.80
CA TYR A 176 -2.62 13.03 -8.61
C TYR A 176 -4.03 13.12 -9.18
N LEU A 177 -4.19 12.98 -10.49
CA LEU A 177 -5.52 12.76 -11.06
C LEU A 177 -6.02 11.40 -10.62
N ASP A 178 -7.23 11.35 -10.05
CA ASP A 178 -7.84 10.12 -9.60
C ASP A 178 -8.37 9.32 -10.81
N PRO A 179 -7.84 8.11 -11.08
CA PRO A 179 -8.28 7.30 -12.21
C PRO A 179 -9.78 6.94 -12.18
N LEU A 180 -10.46 7.07 -11.04
CA LEU A 180 -11.90 6.85 -10.93
C LEU A 180 -12.73 7.78 -11.83
N TYR A 181 -12.25 8.99 -12.08
CA TYR A 181 -13.04 9.99 -12.79
C TYR A 181 -12.70 10.13 -14.28
N LEU A 182 -11.71 9.37 -14.77
CA LEU A 182 -11.31 9.36 -16.18
C LEU A 182 -11.05 10.78 -16.71
N VAL A 183 -10.22 11.52 -15.97
CA VAL A 183 -9.80 12.89 -16.29
C VAL A 183 -8.32 12.95 -16.59
N HIS A 184 -7.92 14.00 -17.29
CA HIS A 184 -6.55 14.27 -17.68
C HIS A 184 -6.15 15.74 -17.51
N TRP A 185 -4.85 15.99 -17.52
CA TRP A 185 -4.31 17.33 -17.65
C TRP A 185 -4.41 17.76 -19.10
N ASN A 186 -5.11 18.86 -19.36
CA ASN A 186 -5.01 19.55 -20.64
C ASN A 186 -3.83 20.54 -20.58
N ASN A 187 -2.73 20.21 -21.24
CA ASN A 187 -1.51 21.03 -21.22
C ASN A 187 -1.58 22.24 -22.18
N GLU A 188 -2.62 22.32 -23.01
CA GLU A 188 -2.95 23.52 -23.79
C GLU A 188 -3.75 24.54 -22.96
N ALA A 189 -4.31 24.13 -21.81
CA ALA A 189 -4.94 25.01 -20.83
C ALA A 189 -3.91 25.63 -19.86
N PRO A 190 -4.27 26.68 -19.10
CA PRO A 190 -3.41 27.18 -18.03
C PRO A 190 -2.97 26.07 -17.08
N ALA A 191 -1.66 26.03 -16.80
CA ALA A 191 -1.08 25.04 -15.90
C ALA A 191 -1.73 25.10 -14.51
N LEU A 192 -1.77 23.95 -13.84
CA LEU A 192 -2.17 23.85 -12.43
C LEU A 192 -1.38 24.83 -11.57
N GLN A 193 -2.05 25.51 -10.65
CA GLN A 193 -1.47 26.45 -9.70
C GLN A 193 -1.98 26.13 -8.30
N TYR A 194 -1.16 26.36 -7.29
CA TYR A 194 -1.61 26.26 -5.90
C TYR A 194 -0.91 27.27 -5.00
N GLU A 195 -1.56 27.54 -3.88
CA GLU A 195 -1.08 28.40 -2.81
C GLU A 195 -1.24 27.67 -1.47
N ILE A 196 -0.33 27.94 -0.54
CA ILE A 196 -0.24 27.35 0.79
C ILE A 196 -0.34 28.47 1.81
N VAL A 197 -1.42 28.46 2.58
CA VAL A 197 -1.56 29.34 3.75
C VAL A 197 -1.08 28.57 4.98
N SER A 198 0.00 29.06 5.59
CA SER A 198 0.60 28.47 6.78
C SER A 198 0.00 29.06 8.06
N PRO A 199 -0.25 28.26 9.12
CA PRO A 199 -0.65 28.77 10.42
C PRO A 199 0.54 29.45 11.12
N ALA A 200 0.26 30.14 12.24
CA ALA A 200 1.30 30.75 13.05
C ALA A 200 2.35 29.72 13.49
N GLY A 201 3.63 30.12 13.46
CA GLY A 201 4.75 29.25 13.88
C GLY A 201 5.26 28.26 12.82
N VAL A 202 4.63 28.24 11.63
CA VAL A 202 5.11 27.46 10.47
C VAL A 202 5.37 28.38 9.30
N ARG A 203 6.42 28.08 8.54
CA ARG A 203 6.72 28.73 7.26
C ARG A 203 6.98 27.68 6.20
N VAL A 204 6.28 27.81 5.08
CA VAL A 204 6.54 27.03 3.86
C VAL A 204 7.09 27.96 2.79
N SER A 205 8.19 27.59 2.14
CA SER A 205 8.88 28.42 1.15
C SER A 205 9.36 27.60 -0.06
N PRO A 206 9.00 27.97 -1.30
CA PRO A 206 7.93 28.92 -1.63
C PRO A 206 6.58 28.44 -1.10
N ASP A 207 5.64 29.35 -0.89
CA ASP A 207 4.27 29.04 -0.41
C ASP A 207 3.29 28.82 -1.58
N HIS A 208 3.77 28.72 -2.80
CA HIS A 208 2.97 28.50 -3.99
C HIS A 208 3.77 27.71 -5.03
N GLY A 209 3.08 27.25 -6.08
CA GLY A 209 3.72 26.59 -7.20
C GLY A 209 2.84 26.58 -8.45
N THR A 210 3.46 26.26 -9.58
CA THR A 210 2.82 26.15 -10.89
C THR A 210 3.33 24.89 -11.58
N GLY A 211 2.43 24.14 -12.21
CA GLY A 211 2.75 22.93 -12.96
C GLY A 211 3.77 23.19 -14.08
N PRO A 212 4.55 22.16 -14.47
CA PRO A 212 5.53 22.29 -15.54
C PRO A 212 4.84 22.56 -16.89
N SER A 213 5.57 23.18 -17.80
CA SER A 213 5.19 23.18 -19.21
C SER A 213 5.49 21.80 -19.81
N VAL A 214 4.52 21.23 -20.51
CA VAL A 214 4.58 19.87 -21.07
C VAL A 214 4.27 19.94 -22.56
N GLU A 215 5.13 19.34 -23.39
CA GLU A 215 4.98 19.38 -24.85
C GLU A 215 3.78 18.56 -25.35
N ALA A 216 3.48 17.45 -24.69
CA ALA A 216 2.31 16.64 -25.02
C ALA A 216 1.03 17.43 -24.71
N LYS A 217 0.01 17.33 -25.57
CA LYS A 217 -1.26 18.05 -25.41
C LYS A 217 -2.02 17.66 -24.13
N ALA A 218 -1.91 16.41 -23.73
CA ALA A 218 -2.51 15.89 -22.51
C ALA A 218 -1.67 14.77 -21.92
N ASP A 219 -1.76 14.60 -20.61
CA ASP A 219 -1.16 13.49 -19.86
C ASP A 219 -1.90 13.26 -18.53
N VAL A 220 -1.52 12.22 -17.79
CA VAL A 220 -2.05 11.96 -16.44
C VAL A 220 -0.96 11.84 -15.38
N ASP A 221 0.23 12.40 -15.65
CA ASP A 221 1.35 12.32 -14.73
C ASP A 221 1.15 13.24 -13.52
N PRO A 222 1.54 12.80 -12.31
CA PRO A 222 1.41 13.61 -11.11
C PRO A 222 2.14 14.96 -11.25
N ARG A 223 1.59 16.01 -10.66
CA ARG A 223 2.30 17.29 -10.51
C ARG A 223 2.90 17.32 -9.10
N GLU A 224 4.23 17.22 -9.03
CA GLU A 224 4.97 17.01 -7.78
C GLU A 224 5.85 18.21 -7.45
N PHE A 225 5.84 18.62 -6.18
CA PHE A 225 6.52 19.80 -5.69
C PHE A 225 7.19 19.54 -4.35
N LEU A 226 8.28 20.26 -4.10
CA LEU A 226 9.06 20.16 -2.87
C LEU A 226 9.32 21.56 -2.33
N HIS A 227 8.94 21.76 -1.07
CA HIS A 227 9.04 23.04 -0.38
C HIS A 227 9.94 22.91 0.84
N ARG A 228 10.61 24.00 1.22
CA ARG A 228 11.20 24.10 2.56
C ARG A 228 10.08 24.25 3.57
N LEU A 229 10.19 23.54 4.68
CA LEU A 229 9.28 23.62 5.82
C LEU A 229 10.09 23.98 7.07
N GLU A 230 9.69 25.06 7.74
CA GLU A 230 10.27 25.51 9.00
C GLU A 230 9.19 25.62 10.06
N GLY A 231 9.52 25.23 11.30
CA GLY A 231 8.61 25.28 12.43
C GLY A 231 7.64 24.10 12.52
N ARG A 232 6.70 24.20 13.46
CA ARG A 232 5.68 23.18 13.74
C ARG A 232 4.39 23.86 14.19
N ALA A 233 3.25 23.26 13.86
CA ALA A 233 1.93 23.70 14.31
C ALA A 233 1.01 22.51 14.52
N THR A 234 -0.03 22.73 15.33
CA THR A 234 -1.15 21.79 15.51
C THR A 234 -2.23 21.99 14.45
N GLU A 235 -2.40 23.23 14.03
CA GLU A 235 -3.31 23.67 12.97
C GLU A 235 -2.78 23.21 11.60
N PRO A 236 -3.66 22.88 10.65
CA PRO A 236 -3.25 22.45 9.31
C PRO A 236 -2.73 23.61 8.46
N LEU A 237 -1.88 23.28 7.50
CA LEU A 237 -1.65 24.11 6.32
C LEU A 237 -2.90 24.05 5.45
N ARG A 238 -3.34 25.18 4.90
CA ARG A 238 -4.40 25.19 3.89
C ARG A 238 -3.79 25.31 2.51
N VAL A 239 -4.04 24.31 1.65
CA VAL A 239 -3.59 24.30 0.26
C VAL A 239 -4.79 24.59 -0.64
N THR A 240 -4.73 25.66 -1.43
CA THR A 240 -5.76 25.97 -2.43
C THR A 240 -5.23 25.62 -3.80
N LEU A 241 -5.89 24.69 -4.49
CA LEU A 241 -5.52 24.20 -5.81
C LEU A 241 -6.44 24.80 -6.88
N ARG A 242 -5.85 25.30 -7.96
CA ARG A 242 -6.54 25.78 -9.16
C ARG A 242 -6.05 24.97 -10.36
N TYR A 243 -6.97 24.37 -11.10
CA TYR A 243 -6.64 23.50 -12.23
C TYR A 243 -7.80 23.37 -13.21
N PHE A 244 -7.56 22.75 -14.37
CA PHE A 244 -8.62 22.34 -15.28
C PHE A 244 -8.83 20.84 -15.18
N ALA A 245 -10.06 20.42 -14.89
CA ALA A 245 -10.47 19.02 -14.98
C ALA A 245 -11.11 18.80 -16.36
N CYS A 246 -10.50 17.95 -17.17
CA CYS A 246 -10.97 17.64 -18.52
C CYS A 246 -11.12 16.12 -18.64
N ASP A 247 -12.27 15.64 -19.10
CA ASP A 247 -12.54 14.21 -19.17
C ASP A 247 -11.98 13.57 -20.44
N ASP A 248 -11.66 12.29 -20.35
CA ASP A 248 -11.08 11.51 -21.45
C ASP A 248 -12.01 11.40 -22.67
N ALA A 249 -13.33 11.52 -22.47
CA ALA A 249 -14.31 11.55 -23.55
C ALA A 249 -14.48 12.94 -24.19
N ALA A 250 -13.69 13.94 -23.76
CA ALA A 250 -13.72 15.32 -24.23
C ALA A 250 -15.13 15.95 -24.18
N THR A 251 -15.93 15.57 -23.19
CA THR A 251 -17.28 16.12 -22.97
C THR A 251 -17.26 17.39 -22.13
N PHE A 252 -16.23 17.59 -21.30
CA PHE A 252 -16.01 18.80 -20.52
C PHE A 252 -14.53 19.09 -20.28
N CYS A 253 -14.24 20.37 -20.08
CA CYS A 253 -12.95 20.85 -19.57
C CYS A 253 -13.23 22.10 -18.75
N LYS A 254 -13.25 21.97 -17.42
CA LYS A 254 -13.78 22.99 -16.50
C LYS A 254 -12.70 23.48 -15.54
N PRO A 255 -12.63 24.79 -15.25
CA PRO A 255 -11.78 25.30 -14.19
C PRO A 255 -12.33 24.84 -12.83
N MET A 256 -11.42 24.39 -11.98
CA MET A 256 -11.68 23.89 -10.65
C MET A 256 -10.86 24.70 -9.65
N THR A 257 -11.46 25.01 -8.51
CA THR A 257 -10.74 25.51 -7.33
C THR A 257 -11.18 24.67 -6.15
N GLN A 258 -10.23 24.04 -5.47
CA GLN A 258 -10.49 23.10 -4.38
C GLN A 258 -9.46 23.28 -3.28
N THR A 259 -9.90 23.21 -2.02
CA THR A 259 -9.01 23.34 -0.87
C THR A 259 -8.68 22.01 -0.20
N PHE A 260 -7.53 21.96 0.46
CA PHE A 260 -7.10 20.82 1.26
C PHE A 260 -6.51 21.32 2.57
N GLU A 261 -6.71 20.54 3.63
CA GLU A 261 -6.06 20.73 4.92
C GLU A 261 -4.96 19.67 5.09
N VAL A 262 -3.72 20.12 5.20
CA VAL A 262 -2.55 19.26 5.41
C VAL A 262 -2.09 19.43 6.86
N PHE A 263 -2.25 18.38 7.65
CA PHE A 263 -1.81 18.37 9.04
C PHE A 263 -0.35 17.92 9.11
N LEU A 264 0.49 18.61 9.88
CA LEU A 264 1.88 18.20 10.15
C LEU A 264 1.95 17.03 11.16
N GLN A 265 1.07 16.06 10.97
CA GLN A 265 0.94 14.82 11.74
C GLN A 265 1.08 13.66 10.76
N THR A 266 1.88 12.67 11.12
CA THR A 266 2.04 11.46 10.31
C THR A 266 0.71 10.75 10.14
N ASP A 267 0.39 10.36 8.91
CA ASP A 267 -0.73 9.48 8.61
C ASP A 267 -0.28 8.01 8.73
N PRO A 268 -0.71 7.26 9.77
CA PRO A 268 -0.32 5.87 9.94
C PRO A 268 -0.85 4.95 8.81
N ASP A 269 -1.87 5.39 8.08
CA ASP A 269 -2.49 4.65 6.98
C ASP A 269 -2.17 5.23 5.60
N GLY A 270 -1.33 6.26 5.54
CA GLY A 270 -0.99 6.97 4.32
C GLY A 270 -0.11 6.17 3.35
N GLY A 271 0.34 4.97 3.73
CA GLY A 271 1.15 4.08 2.88
C GLY A 271 2.50 4.67 2.45
N GLN A 272 3.25 3.92 1.66
CA GLN A 272 4.58 4.33 1.19
C GLN A 272 4.64 4.41 -0.33
N ARG A 273 5.19 5.52 -0.85
CA ARG A 273 5.50 5.64 -2.28
C ARG A 273 6.41 4.49 -2.72
N ARG A 274 6.16 3.96 -3.92
CA ARG A 274 7.14 3.11 -4.59
C ARG A 274 8.28 3.99 -5.09
N VAL A 275 9.43 3.91 -4.43
CA VAL A 275 10.67 4.48 -4.98
C VAL A 275 11.22 3.47 -6.00
N PRO A 276 11.43 3.85 -7.27
CA PRO A 276 12.16 3.01 -8.21
C PRO A 276 13.53 2.71 -7.60
N ARG A 277 13.83 1.44 -7.32
CA ARG A 277 15.15 1.04 -6.84
C ARG A 277 16.17 1.47 -7.90
N ARG A 278 17.05 2.45 -7.59
CA ARG A 278 18.23 2.73 -8.44
C ARG A 278 19.03 1.44 -8.52
N SER A 279 19.02 0.81 -9.69
CA SER A 279 19.87 -0.31 -10.03
C SER A 279 21.32 0.16 -10.04
N ALA A 280 21.98 0.10 -8.89
CA ALA A 280 23.43 0.17 -8.80
C ALA A 280 24.05 -1.18 -9.21
N SER A 281 23.85 -1.55 -10.47
CA SER A 281 24.66 -2.52 -11.22
C SER A 281 24.20 -2.51 -12.68
N GLY A 282 25.06 -2.04 -13.56
CA GLY A 282 24.81 -2.03 -15.00
C GLY A 282 24.66 -3.45 -15.56
N GLY A 283 23.81 -3.59 -16.57
CA GLY A 283 23.82 -4.76 -17.43
C GLY A 283 22.47 -5.20 -17.98
N ARG A 284 22.17 -4.72 -19.18
CA ARG A 284 21.27 -5.28 -20.22
C ARG A 284 19.76 -5.14 -19.97
N GLY A 285 19.18 -4.27 -20.79
CA GLY A 285 17.75 -4.13 -20.96
C GLY A 285 17.09 -5.42 -21.45
N VAL A 286 15.79 -5.51 -21.19
CA VAL A 286 14.93 -6.57 -21.73
C VAL A 286 13.75 -5.87 -22.42
N PRO A 287 13.57 -6.05 -23.74
CA PRO A 287 12.33 -5.70 -24.42
C PRO A 287 11.26 -6.76 -24.16
N SER A 288 10.02 -6.31 -24.30
CA SER A 288 8.76 -7.04 -24.36
C SER A 288 8.75 -8.33 -25.21
N GLY A 289 8.08 -9.37 -24.70
CA GLY A 289 7.31 -10.34 -25.50
C GLY A 289 7.87 -11.76 -25.71
N GLY A 290 7.12 -12.77 -25.25
CA GLY A 290 7.02 -14.09 -25.89
C GLY A 290 7.74 -15.30 -25.24
N PRO A 291 7.22 -16.55 -25.35
CA PRO A 291 7.47 -17.63 -24.39
C PRO A 291 8.40 -18.75 -24.90
N GLN A 292 9.22 -19.34 -24.00
CA GLN A 292 9.37 -20.79 -23.74
C GLN A 292 10.73 -21.19 -23.10
N SER A 293 10.64 -22.21 -22.24
CA SER A 293 11.66 -23.19 -21.82
C SER A 293 12.60 -22.90 -20.63
N ALA A 294 12.22 -23.51 -19.51
CA ALA A 294 12.99 -24.48 -18.70
C ALA A 294 14.32 -24.11 -17.98
N ARG A 295 14.26 -24.27 -16.63
CA ARG A 295 15.33 -24.70 -15.67
C ARG A 295 16.49 -23.71 -15.43
N ARG A 296 16.88 -23.26 -14.23
CA ARG A 296 16.87 -23.79 -12.84
C ARG A 296 16.75 -22.64 -11.80
N PRO A 297 16.44 -22.93 -10.52
CA PRO A 297 16.17 -21.93 -9.50
C PRO A 297 17.40 -21.62 -8.64
N SER A 298 17.65 -20.34 -8.35
CA SER A 298 18.18 -19.85 -7.06
C SER A 298 18.45 -18.35 -7.13
N GLY A 299 17.71 -17.57 -6.36
CA GLY A 299 17.90 -16.13 -6.25
C GLY A 299 17.06 -15.46 -5.16
N LEU A 300 16.01 -16.14 -4.69
CA LEU A 300 15.08 -15.64 -3.67
C LEU A 300 15.57 -15.78 -2.22
N SER A 301 16.74 -16.36 -1.97
CA SER A 301 17.14 -16.69 -0.59
C SER A 301 17.81 -15.54 0.15
N ARG A 302 18.62 -14.68 -0.47
CA ARG A 302 19.51 -13.78 0.29
C ARG A 302 18.81 -12.71 1.15
N GLU A 303 17.65 -12.21 0.76
CA GLU A 303 16.88 -11.23 1.58
C GLU A 303 16.05 -11.94 2.67
N ALA A 304 15.47 -13.11 2.37
CA ALA A 304 14.75 -13.94 3.34
C ALA A 304 15.71 -14.53 4.38
N ASP A 305 16.89 -15.00 3.96
CA ASP A 305 17.97 -15.53 4.80
C ASP A 305 18.51 -14.44 5.75
N ARG A 306 18.59 -13.18 5.28
CA ARG A 306 19.00 -12.04 6.13
C ARG A 306 17.94 -11.66 7.14
N ALA A 307 16.66 -11.66 6.75
CA ALA A 307 15.55 -11.42 7.66
C ALA A 307 15.44 -12.53 8.72
N ALA A 308 15.58 -13.80 8.31
CA ALA A 308 15.62 -14.95 9.20
C ALA A 308 16.83 -14.89 10.16
N GLN A 309 18.03 -14.55 9.67
CA GLN A 309 19.22 -14.35 10.51
C GLN A 309 19.07 -13.16 11.48
N MET A 310 18.31 -12.12 11.12
CA MET A 310 17.99 -11.04 12.05
C MET A 310 16.99 -11.49 13.12
N LEU A 311 15.96 -12.27 12.74
CA LEU A 311 14.95 -12.79 13.66
C LEU A 311 15.57 -13.73 14.71
N GLN A 312 16.49 -14.60 14.28
CA GLN A 312 17.28 -15.52 15.12
C GLN A 312 18.17 -14.81 16.16
N ARG A 313 18.40 -13.49 16.03
CA ARG A 313 19.20 -12.70 16.98
C ARG A 313 18.36 -12.03 18.06
N PHE A 314 17.03 -12.11 17.98
CA PHE A 314 16.16 -11.60 19.04
C PHE A 314 16.11 -12.60 20.21
N PRO A 315 16.38 -12.17 21.46
CA PRO A 315 16.38 -13.06 22.62
C PRO A 315 15.06 -13.78 22.87
N LEU A 316 13.94 -13.17 22.47
CA LEU A 316 12.63 -13.82 22.54
C LEU A 316 12.54 -15.02 21.58
N PHE A 317 13.07 -14.86 20.37
CA PHE A 317 13.08 -15.92 19.37
C PHE A 317 14.00 -17.07 19.81
N GLN A 318 15.19 -16.77 20.32
CA GLN A 318 16.17 -17.76 20.82
C GLN A 318 15.67 -18.61 22.00
N VAL A 319 14.69 -18.10 22.75
CA VAL A 319 14.09 -18.82 23.87
C VAL A 319 12.96 -19.75 23.41
N LEU A 320 12.30 -19.41 22.31
CA LEU A 320 11.20 -20.19 21.73
C LEU A 320 11.72 -21.26 20.76
N ASP A 321 12.66 -20.90 19.88
CA ASP A 321 13.35 -21.79 18.95
C ASP A 321 14.45 -22.56 19.71
N ARG A 322 14.02 -23.65 20.36
CA ARG A 322 14.84 -24.47 21.25
C ARG A 322 15.76 -25.40 20.46
N ASP A 323 15.29 -25.90 19.33
CA ASP A 323 16.09 -26.78 18.47
C ASP A 323 16.99 -26.00 17.48
N LYS A 324 16.79 -24.69 17.37
CA LYS A 324 17.60 -23.73 16.59
C LYS A 324 17.52 -23.99 15.09
N ASP A 325 16.40 -24.54 14.62
CA ASP A 325 16.15 -24.76 13.21
C ASP A 325 15.68 -23.48 12.48
N GLY A 326 15.39 -22.41 13.24
CA GLY A 326 14.97 -21.12 12.72
C GLY A 326 13.47 -20.99 12.50
N LEU A 327 12.70 -22.01 12.88
CA LEU A 327 11.23 -22.04 12.90
C LEU A 327 10.76 -22.16 14.36
N ILE A 328 9.46 -21.96 14.60
CA ILE A 328 8.86 -22.26 15.90
C ILE A 328 7.79 -23.30 15.63
N SER A 329 8.07 -24.53 16.03
CA SER A 329 7.19 -25.69 15.89
C SER A 329 5.99 -25.62 16.84
N SER A 330 4.99 -26.49 16.63
CA SER A 330 3.84 -26.64 17.53
C SER A 330 4.27 -26.99 18.96
N GLU A 331 5.26 -27.86 19.08
CA GLU A 331 5.82 -28.35 20.34
C GLU A 331 6.53 -27.21 21.10
N GLU A 332 7.16 -26.28 20.39
CA GLU A 332 7.81 -25.10 20.97
C GLU A 332 6.81 -24.01 21.37
N LEU A 333 5.72 -23.85 20.61
CA LEU A 333 4.61 -22.98 20.98
C LEU A 333 3.92 -23.47 22.26
N ASP A 334 3.71 -24.78 22.39
CA ASP A 334 3.12 -25.38 23.61
C ASP A 334 4.03 -25.17 24.84
N GLY A 335 5.35 -25.13 24.63
CA GLY A 335 6.35 -24.83 25.66
C GLY A 335 6.57 -23.33 25.93
N ALA A 336 5.99 -22.44 25.10
CA ALA A 336 6.30 -21.00 25.11
C ALA A 336 6.09 -20.32 26.47
N PRO A 337 5.03 -20.59 27.26
CA PRO A 337 4.86 -19.96 28.57
C PRO A 337 5.99 -20.27 29.54
N ALA A 338 6.50 -21.51 29.54
CA ALA A 338 7.62 -21.91 30.40
C ALA A 338 8.96 -21.34 29.90
N ALA A 339 9.12 -21.21 28.57
CA ALA A 339 10.30 -20.62 27.95
C ALA A 339 10.38 -19.11 28.22
N ILE A 340 9.30 -18.37 28.00
CA ILE A 340 9.21 -16.92 28.22
C ILE A 340 9.43 -16.55 29.69
N ARG A 341 8.97 -17.38 30.64
CA ARG A 341 9.29 -17.18 32.07
C ARG A 341 10.78 -17.16 32.40
N ARG A 342 11.64 -17.74 31.55
CA ARG A 342 13.10 -17.70 31.74
C ARG A 342 13.69 -16.33 31.39
N LEU A 343 12.95 -15.50 30.64
CA LEU A 343 13.34 -14.13 30.29
C LEU A 343 13.04 -13.14 31.41
N ASP A 344 12.03 -13.40 32.23
CA ASP A 344 11.69 -12.63 33.44
C ASP A 344 12.69 -12.98 34.57
N ARG A 345 13.79 -12.25 34.61
CA ARG A 345 14.91 -12.49 35.55
C ARG A 345 14.62 -11.88 36.91
N ASN A 346 13.94 -10.74 36.93
CA ASN A 346 13.58 -10.06 38.18
C ASN A 346 12.34 -10.69 38.84
N ARG A 347 11.69 -11.66 38.18
CA ARG A 347 10.53 -12.42 38.64
C ARG A 347 9.35 -11.53 39.01
N ASN A 348 9.19 -10.42 38.29
CA ASN A 348 8.10 -9.48 38.52
C ASN A 348 6.82 -9.86 37.75
N GLY A 349 6.84 -10.98 37.04
CA GLY A 349 5.72 -11.49 36.25
C GLY A 349 5.58 -10.83 34.88
N ARG A 350 6.56 -10.04 34.45
CA ARG A 350 6.60 -9.34 33.16
C ARG A 350 7.98 -9.49 32.54
N VAL A 351 8.05 -9.49 31.21
CA VAL A 351 9.34 -9.44 30.48
C VAL A 351 9.54 -8.01 29.99
N GLU A 352 10.53 -7.32 30.56
CA GLU A 352 10.80 -5.92 30.26
C GLU A 352 11.81 -5.74 29.11
N PRO A 353 11.83 -4.58 28.43
CA PRO A 353 12.80 -4.32 27.35
C PRO A 353 14.27 -4.44 27.78
N SER A 354 14.56 -4.23 29.07
CA SER A 354 15.88 -4.44 29.68
C SER A 354 16.31 -5.91 29.68
N GLU A 355 15.35 -6.84 29.75
CA GLU A 355 15.57 -8.29 29.80
C GLU A 355 15.66 -8.94 28.41
N LEU A 356 15.15 -8.24 27.40
CA LEU A 356 15.22 -8.58 25.96
C LEU A 356 16.49 -8.06 25.26
N ARG A 357 17.44 -7.47 26.00
CA ARG A 357 18.71 -7.02 25.41
C ARG A 357 19.65 -8.20 25.16
N PRO A 358 20.31 -8.28 23.99
CA PRO A 358 21.39 -9.25 23.75
C PRO A 358 22.46 -9.10 24.83
N ARG A 359 22.94 -10.23 25.39
CA ARG A 359 24.08 -10.17 26.31
C ARG A 359 25.30 -9.60 25.55
N PRO A 360 26.10 -8.71 26.15
CA PRO A 360 27.41 -8.40 25.61
C PRO A 360 28.20 -9.72 25.55
N LEU A 361 28.80 -9.99 24.39
CA LEU A 361 29.69 -11.11 24.20
C LEU A 361 30.82 -10.99 25.23
N ARG A 362 30.98 -12.03 26.07
CA ARG A 362 32.18 -12.21 26.88
C ARG A 362 33.18 -13.04 26.10
#